data_AF-A0A4S9Z480-F1
#
_entry.id   AF-A0A4S9Z480-F1
#
_cell.length_a   1.000
_cell.length_b   1.000
_cell.length_c   1.000
_cell.angle_alpha   90.00
_cell.angle_beta   90.00
_cell.angle_gamma   90.00
#
_symmetry.space_group_name_H-M   'P 1'
#
loop_
_entity.id
_entity.type
_entity.pdbx_description
1 polymer ?
#
loop_
_entity_poly.entity_id
_entity_poly.type
_entity_poly.pdbx_seq_one_letter_code
_entity_poly.pdbx_strand_id
1 'polypeptide(L)'
;MDTTHSFEKDVEKGNDCKTIAITEKHSFSSFSSTSTSSTAVEHSQPQLTQAEEPVPPKRQARIIRYLRHTGLNVYRRIFSIVFLANLAGLVGLLVSGHSSILTHMPYAANAAAANFLVAILIRQDYIFNMIFRVCQLVPLSAPLRLRRILAKVYEHGGMHTGCAIAGTMWFILLTVLIVVNFETGAIIHTPIVPIFTVLLLIIFLVMCVFAHPAIRHRFHNSFEFTHRFAGWCSIVVFWVDLVLIADTVRLQNTTTPEPLGIALVKLPAFWGRSNYFF
;
A
#
# COMPACT_ATOMS: atom_id res chain seq x y z
N MET A 1 45.12 10.02 14.35
CA MET A 1 46.19 9.03 14.18
C MET A 1 45.55 7.66 14.24
N ASP A 2 45.61 6.97 13.11
CA ASP A 2 44.94 5.71 12.77
C ASP A 2 45.46 4.48 13.53
N THR A 3 44.62 3.44 13.62
CA THR A 3 44.90 2.00 13.30
C THR A 3 43.72 1.13 13.80
N THR A 4 42.77 0.69 12.98
CA THR A 4 42.68 -0.55 12.14
C THR A 4 42.72 -1.92 12.86
N HIS A 5 41.60 -2.67 12.70
CA HIS A 5 41.40 -4.13 12.50
C HIS A 5 42.05 -5.12 13.51
N SER A 6 41.42 -6.22 13.96
CA SER A 6 40.77 -7.29 13.18
C SER A 6 39.97 -8.30 14.04
N PHE A 7 38.88 -8.80 13.45
CA PHE A 7 38.31 -10.16 13.45
C PHE A 7 38.65 -11.18 14.57
N GLU A 8 37.60 -11.69 15.21
CA GLU A 8 37.47 -13.13 15.44
C GLU A 8 36.01 -13.56 15.20
N LYS A 9 35.85 -14.69 14.53
CA LYS A 9 34.62 -15.18 13.93
C LYS A 9 34.42 -16.59 14.46
N ASP A 10 33.47 -16.79 15.38
CA ASP A 10 33.06 -18.13 15.77
C ASP A 10 31.55 -18.35 15.56
N VAL A 11 31.32 -19.46 14.88
CA VAL A 11 30.08 -20.06 14.45
C VAL A 11 29.75 -21.15 15.46
N GLU A 12 28.59 -21.11 16.13
CA GLU A 12 27.80 -22.32 16.42
C GLU A 12 26.47 -22.00 17.12
N LYS A 13 25.43 -22.75 16.69
CA LYS A 13 24.26 -23.27 17.44
C LYS A 13 23.49 -22.27 18.33
N GLY A 14 22.20 -22.05 18.12
CA GLY A 14 21.15 -23.07 18.12
C GLY A 14 20.02 -22.53 19.01
N ASN A 15 18.78 -22.87 18.65
CA ASN A 15 17.53 -22.47 19.28
C ASN A 15 17.59 -22.38 20.82
N ASP A 16 17.04 -21.31 21.40
CA ASP A 16 16.04 -21.54 22.45
C ASP A 16 15.10 -20.37 22.73
N CYS A 17 13.85 -20.77 22.94
CA CYS A 17 12.69 -19.98 23.28
C CYS A 17 12.84 -19.35 24.68
N LYS A 18 12.64 -18.04 24.81
CA LYS A 18 12.41 -17.41 26.12
C LYS A 18 11.13 -16.58 26.12
N THR A 19 10.07 -17.22 26.62
CA THR A 19 8.87 -16.60 27.18
C THR A 19 9.26 -15.67 28.32
N ILE A 20 8.90 -14.39 28.19
CA ILE A 20 9.12 -13.37 29.22
C ILE A 20 7.95 -13.45 30.21
N ALA A 21 8.21 -13.95 31.42
CA ALA A 21 7.30 -13.86 32.56
C ALA A 21 7.54 -12.51 33.27
N ILE A 22 6.55 -11.62 33.23
CA ILE A 22 6.56 -10.37 33.98
C ILE A 22 6.12 -10.70 35.42
N THR A 23 7.06 -10.58 36.36
CA THR A 23 6.80 -10.64 37.81
C THR A 23 6.58 -9.22 38.31
N GLU A 24 5.34 -8.88 38.67
CA GLU A 24 5.04 -7.63 39.36
C GLU A 24 4.97 -7.92 40.87
N LYS A 25 5.99 -7.46 41.60
CA LYS A 25 6.00 -7.45 43.06
C LYS A 25 5.39 -6.14 43.52
N HIS A 26 4.23 -6.19 44.17
CA HIS A 26 3.78 -5.08 45.01
C HIS A 26 3.58 -5.57 46.45
N SER A 27 4.44 -5.04 47.30
CA SER A 27 4.46 -5.11 48.75
C SER A 27 3.24 -4.41 49.36
N PHE A 28 2.58 -5.05 50.32
CA PHE A 28 1.84 -4.35 51.37
C PHE A 28 1.85 -5.13 52.69
N SER A 29 1.70 -4.35 53.75
CA SER A 29 2.19 -4.49 55.12
C SER A 29 1.60 -5.61 55.99
N SER A 30 2.43 -5.99 56.97
CA SER A 30 2.17 -6.82 58.14
C SER A 30 1.05 -6.29 59.05
N PHE A 31 0.20 -7.19 59.56
CA PHE A 31 -0.52 -7.00 60.83
C PHE A 31 -0.65 -8.36 61.55
N SER A 32 -0.63 -8.29 62.89
CA SER A 32 -0.27 -9.36 63.83
C SER A 32 -1.45 -10.20 64.33
N SER A 33 -1.10 -11.26 65.10
CA SER A 33 -1.88 -12.15 65.98
C SER A 33 -2.56 -13.38 65.35
N THR A 34 -2.77 -14.54 65.99
CA THR A 34 -2.22 -15.25 67.16
C THR A 34 -2.95 -16.61 67.16
N SER A 35 -2.21 -17.70 67.40
CA SER A 35 -2.65 -19.01 67.95
C SER A 35 -3.46 -20.04 67.12
N THR A 36 -2.86 -21.24 67.10
CA THR A 36 -3.43 -22.60 67.31
C THR A 36 -3.98 -23.44 66.15
N SER A 37 -3.43 -24.67 66.15
CA SER A 37 -4.09 -25.96 65.87
C SER A 37 -4.15 -26.43 64.42
N SER A 38 -3.20 -27.31 64.13
CA SER A 38 -3.22 -28.32 63.09
C SER A 38 -4.54 -29.10 63.03
N THR A 39 -5.23 -28.98 61.90
CA THR A 39 -6.10 -30.03 61.35
C THR A 39 -5.89 -30.06 59.85
N ALA A 40 -5.30 -31.15 59.35
CA ALA A 40 -5.21 -31.44 57.94
C ALA A 40 -6.62 -31.59 57.38
N VAL A 41 -7.06 -30.60 56.60
CA VAL A 41 -8.26 -30.70 55.77
C VAL A 41 -7.79 -30.86 54.34
N GLU A 42 -7.97 -32.08 53.84
CA GLU A 42 -7.78 -32.49 52.47
C GLU A 42 -8.65 -31.61 51.56
N HIS A 43 -8.02 -30.69 50.84
CA HIS A 43 -8.72 -29.80 49.92
C HIS A 43 -9.03 -30.56 48.63
N SER A 44 -10.22 -31.15 48.57
CA SER A 44 -10.80 -31.72 47.35
C SER A 44 -10.93 -30.63 46.29
N GLN A 45 -10.08 -30.68 45.26
CA GLN A 45 -10.25 -29.84 44.07
C GLN A 45 -11.51 -30.29 43.33
N PRO A 46 -12.39 -29.37 42.89
CA PRO A 46 -13.51 -29.71 42.04
C PRO A 46 -12.96 -30.17 40.69
N GLN A 47 -13.13 -31.46 40.41
CA GLN A 47 -12.85 -32.06 39.13
C GLN A 47 -13.79 -31.45 38.08
N LEU A 48 -13.33 -30.42 37.40
CA LEU A 48 -13.99 -29.89 36.21
C LEU A 48 -13.80 -30.92 35.11
N THR A 49 -14.73 -31.87 35.00
CA THR A 49 -14.85 -32.77 33.85
C THR A 49 -15.12 -31.90 32.64
N GLN A 50 -14.05 -31.45 31.97
CA GLN A 50 -14.15 -30.92 30.61
C GLN A 50 -14.66 -32.06 29.75
N ALA A 51 -15.97 -32.05 29.47
CA ALA A 51 -16.51 -32.79 28.36
C ALA A 51 -15.78 -32.30 27.11
N GLU A 52 -14.89 -33.14 26.60
CA GLU A 52 -14.16 -32.92 25.36
C GLU A 52 -15.19 -33.02 24.23
N GLU A 53 -15.87 -31.90 23.95
CA GLU A 53 -16.79 -31.81 22.82
C GLU A 53 -15.95 -31.99 21.54
N PRO A 54 -16.20 -33.03 20.73
CA PRO A 54 -15.33 -33.37 19.62
C PRO A 54 -15.39 -32.26 18.57
N VAL A 55 -14.27 -31.57 18.38
CA VAL A 55 -14.13 -30.54 17.36
C VAL A 55 -14.49 -31.12 15.98
N PRO A 56 -15.34 -30.43 15.19
CA PRO A 56 -15.87 -30.98 13.96
C PRO A 56 -14.75 -31.39 12.98
N PRO A 57 -14.91 -32.53 12.27
CA PRO A 57 -13.86 -33.10 11.44
C PRO A 57 -13.41 -32.12 10.35
N LYS A 58 -12.09 -32.09 10.14
CA LYS A 58 -11.39 -31.15 9.25
C LYS A 58 -11.75 -31.41 7.77
N ARG A 59 -12.87 -30.84 7.30
CA ARG A 59 -13.44 -31.01 5.94
C ARG A 59 -12.57 -30.56 4.74
N GLN A 60 -11.40 -29.94 4.94
CA GLN A 60 -10.59 -29.37 3.85
C GLN A 60 -9.08 -29.57 4.06
N ALA A 61 -8.37 -29.79 2.95
CA ALA A 61 -6.93 -29.94 2.86
C ALA A 61 -6.17 -28.77 3.51
N ARG A 62 -5.02 -29.06 4.15
CA ARG A 62 -4.22 -28.07 4.91
C ARG A 62 -3.85 -26.85 4.05
N ILE A 63 -3.55 -27.05 2.77
CA ILE A 63 -3.18 -25.98 1.82
C ILE A 63 -4.37 -25.06 1.53
N ILE A 64 -5.56 -25.60 1.28
CA ILE A 64 -6.78 -24.80 1.03
C ILE A 64 -7.20 -24.06 2.30
N ARG A 65 -7.03 -24.69 3.48
CA ARG A 65 -7.32 -24.05 4.77
C ARG A 65 -6.35 -22.91 5.07
N TYR A 66 -5.06 -23.13 4.84
CA TYR A 66 -4.01 -22.11 4.99
C TYR A 66 -4.20 -20.97 3.97
N LEU A 67 -4.49 -21.29 2.71
CA LEU A 67 -4.77 -20.29 1.69
C LEU A 67 -6.05 -19.51 1.99
N ARG A 68 -7.10 -20.14 2.53
CA ARG A 68 -8.38 -19.48 2.84
C ARG A 68 -8.36 -18.67 4.14
N HIS A 69 -7.67 -19.16 5.17
CA HIS A 69 -7.68 -18.57 6.53
C HIS A 69 -6.40 -17.83 6.90
N THR A 70 -5.31 -18.01 6.17
CA THR A 70 -4.01 -17.33 6.40
C THR A 70 -3.57 -16.50 5.18
N GLY A 71 -3.81 -16.99 3.95
CA GLY A 71 -3.36 -16.33 2.70
C GLY A 71 -4.37 -15.38 2.04
N LEU A 72 -5.67 -15.67 2.11
CA LEU A 72 -6.78 -14.90 1.52
C LEU A 72 -7.55 -14.14 2.60
N ASN A 73 -6.82 -13.49 3.50
CA ASN A 73 -7.42 -12.44 4.29
C ASN A 73 -8.03 -11.40 3.33
N VAL A 74 -9.16 -10.79 3.68
CA VAL A 74 -9.94 -9.97 2.75
C VAL A 74 -9.09 -8.81 2.19
N TYR A 75 -8.20 -8.25 3.02
CA TYR A 75 -7.10 -7.35 2.62
C TYR A 75 -6.28 -7.87 1.43
N ARG A 76 -5.74 -9.10 1.53
CA ARG A 76 -4.88 -9.71 0.49
C ARG A 76 -5.68 -10.03 -0.77
N ARG A 77 -6.95 -10.42 -0.62
CA ARG A 77 -7.83 -10.67 -1.77
C ARG A 77 -8.10 -9.40 -2.57
N ILE A 78 -8.47 -8.30 -1.91
CA ILE A 78 -8.74 -7.02 -2.58
C ILE A 78 -7.45 -6.50 -3.24
N PHE A 79 -6.33 -6.56 -2.52
CA PHE A 79 -5.02 -6.22 -3.06
C PHE A 79 -4.71 -7.00 -4.35
N SER A 80 -4.82 -8.33 -4.31
CA SER A 80 -4.53 -9.18 -5.47
C SER A 80 -5.43 -8.88 -6.66
N ILE A 81 -6.73 -8.62 -6.45
CA ILE A 81 -7.63 -8.29 -7.55
C ILE A 81 -7.20 -7.00 -8.26
N VAL A 82 -6.95 -5.93 -7.47
CA VAL A 82 -6.52 -4.63 -8.02
C VAL A 82 -5.15 -4.76 -8.71
N PHE A 83 -4.22 -5.46 -8.08
CA PHE A 83 -2.87 -5.65 -8.62
C PHE A 83 -2.88 -6.49 -9.90
N LEU A 84 -3.59 -7.62 -9.92
CA LEU A 84 -3.67 -8.48 -11.11
C LEU A 84 -4.38 -7.77 -12.28
N ALA A 85 -5.42 -6.98 -12.01
CA ALA A 85 -6.09 -6.21 -13.07
C ALA A 85 -5.14 -5.19 -13.73
N ASN A 86 -4.37 -4.46 -12.92
CA ASN A 86 -3.35 -3.54 -13.43
C ASN A 86 -2.21 -4.25 -14.15
N LEU A 87 -1.74 -5.37 -13.60
CA LEU A 87 -0.70 -6.20 -14.22
C LEU A 87 -1.15 -6.75 -15.57
N ALA A 88 -2.40 -7.21 -15.69
CA ALA A 88 -2.97 -7.65 -16.95
C ALA A 88 -3.04 -6.52 -17.98
N GLY A 89 -3.45 -5.31 -17.56
CA GLY A 89 -3.43 -4.12 -18.42
C GLY A 89 -2.03 -3.77 -18.91
N LEU A 90 -1.03 -3.83 -18.02
CA LEU A 90 0.36 -3.58 -18.36
C LEU A 90 0.91 -4.62 -19.35
N VAL A 91 0.70 -5.91 -19.07
CA VAL A 91 1.11 -7.00 -19.96
C VAL A 91 0.41 -6.87 -21.31
N GLY A 92 -0.89 -6.56 -21.32
CA GLY A 92 -1.64 -6.31 -22.55
C GLY A 92 -1.03 -5.18 -23.38
N LEU A 93 -0.64 -4.07 -22.74
CA LEU A 93 0.01 -2.94 -23.42
C LEU A 93 1.38 -3.33 -23.99
N LEU A 94 2.20 -4.06 -23.22
CA LEU A 94 3.52 -4.53 -23.66
C LEU A 94 3.45 -5.55 -24.80
N VAL A 95 2.49 -6.48 -24.74
CA VAL A 95 2.29 -7.53 -25.76
C VAL A 95 1.64 -6.97 -27.03
N SER A 96 0.81 -5.93 -26.91
CA SER A 96 0.12 -5.33 -28.05
C SER A 96 1.05 -4.63 -29.05
N GLY A 97 2.37 -4.58 -28.79
CA GLY A 97 3.38 -4.36 -29.82
C GLY A 97 3.23 -3.08 -30.66
N HIS A 98 2.52 -2.07 -30.17
CA HIS A 98 2.39 -0.80 -30.89
C HIS A 98 3.74 -0.09 -30.80
N SER A 99 4.56 -0.25 -31.84
CA SER A 99 5.99 0.08 -31.91
C SER A 99 6.36 1.56 -31.81
N SER A 100 5.46 2.43 -31.33
CA SER A 100 5.81 3.81 -31.04
C SER A 100 5.83 4.04 -29.53
N ILE A 101 7.00 4.45 -29.04
CA ILE A 101 7.19 4.82 -27.64
C ILE A 101 6.29 5.99 -27.22
N LEU A 102 5.85 6.80 -28.21
CA LEU A 102 4.91 7.90 -28.06
C LEU A 102 3.49 7.43 -27.75
N THR A 103 2.99 6.38 -28.42
CA THR A 103 1.60 5.93 -28.22
C THR A 103 1.35 5.48 -26.79
N HIS A 104 2.35 4.95 -26.09
CA HIS A 104 2.19 4.36 -24.76
C HIS A 104 2.27 5.36 -23.61
N MET A 105 2.91 6.50 -23.82
CA MET A 105 3.12 7.53 -22.79
C MET A 105 1.80 8.04 -22.16
N PRO A 106 0.77 8.47 -22.93
CA PRO A 106 -0.47 8.96 -22.34
C PRO A 106 -1.26 7.87 -21.62
N TYR A 107 -1.27 6.63 -22.14
CA TYR A 107 -1.95 5.51 -21.46
C TYR A 107 -1.29 5.15 -20.13
N ALA A 108 0.05 5.09 -20.09
CA ALA A 108 0.80 4.83 -18.87
C ALA A 108 0.59 5.96 -17.84
N ALA A 109 0.61 7.22 -18.28
CA ALA A 109 0.36 8.38 -17.42
C ALA A 109 -1.07 8.36 -16.84
N ASN A 110 -2.08 8.13 -17.68
CA ASN A 110 -3.48 8.06 -17.24
C ASN A 110 -3.71 6.88 -16.28
N ALA A 111 -3.13 5.72 -16.56
CA ALA A 111 -3.22 4.55 -15.68
C ALA A 111 -2.53 4.79 -14.33
N ALA A 112 -1.35 5.41 -14.32
CA ALA A 112 -0.66 5.79 -13.08
C ALA A 112 -1.51 6.79 -12.26
N ALA A 113 -1.98 7.86 -12.90
CA ALA A 113 -2.80 8.89 -12.28
C ALA A 113 -4.11 8.33 -11.71
N ALA A 114 -4.81 7.47 -12.45
CA ALA A 114 -6.04 6.84 -11.99
C ALA A 114 -5.80 5.96 -10.75
N ASN A 115 -4.72 5.17 -10.74
CA ASN A 115 -4.36 4.36 -9.58
C ASN A 115 -4.02 5.23 -8.36
N PHE A 116 -3.21 6.28 -8.52
CA PHE A 116 -2.91 7.19 -7.41
C PHE A 116 -4.13 7.94 -6.91
N LEU A 117 -5.02 8.38 -7.82
CA LEU A 117 -6.29 9.01 -7.45
C LEU A 117 -7.13 8.08 -6.57
N VAL A 118 -7.32 6.82 -6.98
CA VAL A 118 -8.06 5.85 -6.17
C VAL A 118 -7.35 5.59 -4.84
N ALA A 119 -6.02 5.48 -4.85
CA ALA A 119 -5.24 5.28 -3.62
C ALA A 119 -5.39 6.45 -2.64
N ILE A 120 -5.52 7.69 -3.12
CA ILE A 120 -5.72 8.89 -2.28
C ILE A 120 -7.18 8.99 -1.82
N LEU A 121 -8.14 8.81 -2.73
CA LEU A 121 -9.57 8.93 -2.44
C LEU A 121 -10.03 7.96 -1.35
N ILE A 122 -9.53 6.72 -1.37
CA ILE A 122 -9.91 5.73 -0.37
C ILE A 122 -9.37 6.05 1.04
N ARG A 123 -8.40 6.97 1.16
CA ARG A 123 -7.92 7.48 2.46
C ARG A 123 -8.70 8.70 2.96
N GLN A 124 -9.62 9.25 2.17
CA GLN A 124 -10.44 10.38 2.58
C GLN A 124 -11.70 9.89 3.30
N ASP A 125 -11.89 10.32 4.54
CA ASP A 125 -13.01 9.89 5.39
C ASP A 125 -14.37 10.18 4.73
N TYR A 126 -14.50 11.32 4.04
CA TYR A 126 -15.75 11.69 3.36
C TYR A 126 -16.13 10.71 2.25
N ILE A 127 -15.16 10.34 1.41
CA ILE A 127 -15.39 9.42 0.29
C ILE A 127 -15.69 8.03 0.83
N PHE A 128 -14.94 7.58 1.82
CA PHE A 128 -15.15 6.28 2.42
C PHE A 128 -16.50 6.19 3.15
N ASN A 129 -16.89 7.24 3.87
CA ASN A 129 -18.21 7.34 4.49
C ASN A 129 -19.34 7.36 3.44
N MET A 130 -19.13 8.02 2.29
CA MET A 130 -20.08 7.98 1.17
C MET A 130 -20.25 6.56 0.63
N ILE A 131 -19.15 5.83 0.40
CA ILE A 131 -19.18 4.43 -0.04
C ILE A 131 -19.95 3.58 0.96
N PHE A 132 -19.72 3.77 2.26
CA PHE A 132 -20.46 3.08 3.31
C PHE A 132 -21.95 3.41 3.31
N ARG A 133 -22.32 4.69 3.17
CA ARG A 133 -23.74 5.08 3.04
C ARG A 133 -24.39 4.39 1.85
N VAL A 134 -23.74 4.36 0.69
CA VAL A 134 -24.23 3.64 -0.49
C VAL A 134 -24.38 2.14 -0.20
N CYS A 135 -23.43 1.52 0.49
CA CYS A 135 -23.51 0.12 0.89
C CYS A 135 -24.68 -0.13 1.87
N GLN A 136 -25.03 0.84 2.71
CA GLN A 136 -26.16 0.76 3.66
C GLN A 136 -27.53 0.95 2.98
N LEU A 137 -27.59 1.59 1.82
CA LEU A 137 -28.84 1.73 1.04
C LEU A 137 -29.35 0.41 0.43
N VAL A 138 -28.59 -0.68 0.54
CA VAL A 138 -28.96 -1.97 -0.03
C VAL A 138 -30.17 -2.55 0.70
N PRO A 139 -31.29 -2.84 -0.01
CA PRO A 139 -32.54 -3.20 0.62
C PRO A 139 -32.46 -4.53 1.39
N LEU A 140 -33.35 -4.67 2.39
CA LEU A 140 -33.46 -5.87 3.23
C LEU A 140 -33.90 -7.14 2.45
N SER A 141 -34.37 -6.98 1.21
CA SER A 141 -34.67 -8.07 0.28
C SER A 141 -33.45 -8.64 -0.46
N ALA A 142 -32.30 -7.97 -0.42
CA ALA A 142 -31.09 -8.44 -1.11
C ALA A 142 -30.53 -9.76 -0.53
N PRO A 143 -29.91 -10.62 -1.36
CA PRO A 143 -29.38 -11.90 -0.91
C PRO A 143 -28.27 -11.71 0.13
N LEU A 144 -28.24 -12.59 1.14
CA LEU A 144 -27.25 -12.56 2.23
C LEU A 144 -25.78 -12.56 1.75
N ARG A 145 -25.53 -13.13 0.56
CA ARG A 145 -24.20 -13.10 -0.08
C ARG A 145 -23.74 -11.68 -0.38
N LEU A 146 -24.63 -10.83 -0.90
CA LEU A 146 -24.33 -9.45 -1.24
C LEU A 146 -24.03 -8.65 0.04
N ARG A 147 -24.86 -8.78 1.07
CA ARG A 147 -24.61 -8.12 2.37
C ARG A 147 -23.27 -8.51 2.99
N ARG A 148 -22.86 -9.78 2.90
CA ARG A 148 -21.54 -10.22 3.39
C ARG A 148 -20.37 -9.65 2.58
N ILE A 149 -20.56 -9.33 1.30
CA ILE A 149 -19.53 -8.69 0.47
C ILE A 149 -19.44 -7.21 0.82
N LEU A 150 -20.58 -6.52 0.95
CA LEU A 150 -20.64 -5.11 1.34
C LEU A 150 -20.09 -4.89 2.75
N ALA A 151 -20.38 -5.81 3.67
CA ALA A 151 -19.80 -5.80 5.00
C ALA A 151 -18.28 -5.98 5.01
N LYS A 152 -17.61 -6.37 3.92
CA LYS A 152 -16.14 -6.50 3.85
C LYS A 152 -15.43 -5.25 3.35
N VAL A 153 -16.18 -4.21 2.97
CA VAL A 153 -15.64 -2.92 2.52
C VAL A 153 -14.81 -2.22 3.61
N TYR A 154 -14.98 -2.57 4.90
CA TYR A 154 -14.14 -2.02 5.98
C TYR A 154 -12.65 -2.30 5.80
N GLU A 155 -12.27 -3.36 5.07
CA GLU A 155 -10.86 -3.70 4.79
C GLU A 155 -10.28 -2.94 3.58
N HIS A 156 -10.66 -1.68 3.43
CA HIS A 156 -10.21 -0.76 2.38
C HIS A 156 -8.69 -0.58 2.29
N GLY A 157 -7.95 -0.91 3.36
CA GLY A 157 -6.48 -0.85 3.37
C GLY A 157 -5.82 -1.65 2.25
N GLY A 158 -6.42 -2.76 1.81
CA GLY A 158 -5.90 -3.56 0.68
C GLY A 158 -6.07 -2.88 -0.67
N MET A 159 -7.10 -2.06 -0.83
CA MET A 159 -7.34 -1.25 -2.03
C MET A 159 -6.32 -0.11 -2.12
N HIS A 160 -6.09 0.60 -1.01
CA HIS A 160 -5.10 1.68 -0.96
C HIS A 160 -3.70 1.19 -1.37
N THR A 161 -3.23 0.11 -0.76
CA THR A 161 -1.89 -0.42 -1.04
C THR A 161 -1.80 -1.07 -2.43
N GLY A 162 -2.87 -1.72 -2.90
CA GLY A 162 -2.95 -2.27 -4.25
C GLY A 162 -2.85 -1.20 -5.32
N CYS A 163 -3.64 -0.13 -5.19
CA CYS A 163 -3.62 1.02 -6.08
C CYS A 163 -2.30 1.80 -5.99
N ALA A 164 -1.74 1.98 -4.79
CA ALA A 164 -0.44 2.67 -4.64
C ALA A 164 0.67 1.91 -5.36
N ILE A 165 0.79 0.59 -5.13
CA ILE A 165 1.82 -0.24 -5.78
C ILE A 165 1.60 -0.32 -7.29
N ALA A 166 0.36 -0.53 -7.75
CA ALA A 166 0.04 -0.52 -9.17
C ALA A 166 0.34 0.84 -9.82
N GLY A 167 -0.02 1.94 -9.17
CA GLY A 167 0.31 3.30 -9.61
C GLY A 167 1.81 3.51 -9.75
N THR A 168 2.61 3.07 -8.77
CA THR A 168 4.08 3.12 -8.87
C THR A 168 4.63 2.27 -10.01
N MET A 169 4.03 1.10 -10.27
CA MET A 169 4.42 0.24 -11.39
C MET A 169 4.20 0.93 -12.75
N TRP A 170 3.03 1.55 -12.95
CA TRP A 170 2.75 2.34 -14.14
C TRP A 170 3.63 3.59 -14.24
N PHE A 171 3.95 4.22 -13.10
CA PHE A 171 4.84 5.38 -13.05
C PHE A 171 6.29 5.02 -13.38
N ILE A 172 6.76 3.81 -13.01
CA ILE A 172 8.06 3.29 -13.47
C ILE A 172 8.07 3.17 -14.99
N LEU A 173 7.03 2.59 -15.60
CA LEU A 173 6.92 2.51 -17.05
C LEU A 173 6.95 3.92 -17.67
N LEU A 174 6.15 4.86 -17.14
CA LEU A 174 6.12 6.24 -17.61
C LEU A 174 7.51 6.89 -17.54
N THR A 175 8.23 6.71 -16.44
CA THR A 175 9.58 7.26 -16.24
C THR A 175 10.55 6.70 -17.28
N VAL A 176 10.53 5.39 -17.53
CA VAL A 176 11.36 4.75 -18.57
C VAL A 176 11.01 5.32 -19.95
N LEU A 177 9.72 5.47 -20.27
CA LEU A 177 9.30 6.06 -21.55
C LEU A 177 9.82 7.49 -21.69
N ILE A 178 9.72 8.32 -20.65
CA ILE A 178 10.20 9.71 -20.66
C ILE A 178 11.72 9.79 -20.86
N VAL A 179 12.49 8.96 -20.16
CA VAL A 179 13.95 8.92 -20.29
C VAL A 179 14.37 8.46 -21.69
N VAL A 180 13.77 7.40 -22.24
CA VAL A 180 14.11 6.94 -23.60
C VAL A 180 13.72 7.98 -24.66
N ASN A 181 12.60 8.69 -24.48
CA ASN A 181 12.21 9.77 -25.38
C ASN A 181 13.17 10.96 -25.35
N PHE A 182 13.77 11.23 -24.20
CA PHE A 182 14.82 12.25 -24.05
C PHE A 182 16.11 11.84 -24.77
N GLU A 183 16.58 10.60 -24.58
CA GLU A 183 17.77 10.07 -25.26
C GLU A 183 17.60 10.02 -26.79
N THR A 184 16.40 9.69 -27.25
CA THR A 184 16.07 9.66 -28.69
C THR A 184 15.83 11.07 -29.26
N GLY A 185 15.62 12.07 -28.39
CA GLY A 185 15.33 13.46 -28.79
C GLY A 185 14.00 13.63 -29.54
N ALA A 186 13.01 12.77 -29.30
CA ALA A 186 11.77 12.76 -30.08
C ALA A 186 10.76 13.80 -29.60
N ILE A 187 10.43 13.79 -28.30
CA ILE A 187 9.41 14.68 -27.70
C ILE A 187 10.04 15.66 -26.71
N ILE A 188 10.92 15.14 -25.85
CA ILE A 188 11.41 15.87 -24.70
C ILE A 188 12.84 16.30 -25.00
N HIS A 189 13.03 17.59 -25.25
CA HIS A 189 14.36 18.16 -25.53
C HIS A 189 15.02 18.77 -24.30
N THR A 190 14.24 19.07 -23.26
CA THR A 190 14.74 19.69 -22.03
C THR A 190 15.04 18.64 -20.97
N PRO A 191 16.25 18.62 -20.37
CA PRO A 191 16.62 17.63 -19.35
C PRO A 191 15.83 17.80 -18.04
N ILE A 192 15.16 18.93 -17.85
CA ILE A 192 14.45 19.24 -16.62
C ILE A 192 13.28 18.26 -16.36
N VAL A 193 12.56 17.83 -17.40
CA VAL A 193 11.43 16.89 -17.29
C VAL A 193 11.87 15.51 -16.78
N PRO A 194 12.85 14.81 -17.40
CA PRO A 194 13.29 13.52 -16.88
C PRO A 194 13.90 13.62 -15.47
N ILE A 195 14.49 14.75 -15.09
CA ILE A 195 15.03 14.94 -13.72
C ILE A 195 13.90 14.97 -12.69
N PHE A 196 12.85 15.77 -12.90
CA PHE A 196 11.73 15.88 -11.95
C PHE A 196 10.88 14.60 -11.90
N THR A 197 10.65 13.93 -13.03
CA THR A 197 9.96 12.62 -13.06
C THR A 197 10.71 11.55 -12.29
N VAL A 198 12.03 11.43 -12.48
CA VAL A 198 12.87 10.47 -11.74
C VAL A 198 12.91 10.80 -10.25
N LEU A 199 13.01 12.09 -9.88
CA LEU A 199 12.90 12.52 -8.50
C LEU A 199 11.57 12.10 -7.87
N LEU A 200 10.46 12.28 -8.57
CA LEU A 200 9.14 11.86 -8.11
C LEU A 200 9.05 10.34 -7.93
N LEU A 201 9.61 9.57 -8.87
CA LEU A 201 9.68 8.11 -8.78
C LEU A 201 10.46 7.67 -7.52
N ILE A 202 11.60 8.30 -7.24
CA ILE A 202 12.40 8.01 -6.04
C ILE A 202 11.57 8.26 -4.78
N ILE A 203 10.83 9.36 -4.70
CA ILE A 203 9.96 9.68 -3.56
C ILE A 203 8.92 8.57 -3.37
N PHE A 204 8.26 8.13 -4.44
CA PHE A 204 7.29 7.03 -4.37
C PHE A 204 7.91 5.70 -3.93
N LEU A 205 9.10 5.35 -4.45
CA LEU A 205 9.81 4.13 -4.06
C LEU A 205 10.19 4.15 -2.58
N VAL A 206 10.70 5.28 -2.07
CA VAL A 206 10.99 5.47 -0.64
C VAL A 206 9.73 5.26 0.18
N MET A 207 8.60 5.85 -0.22
CA MET A 207 7.32 5.64 0.47
C MET A 207 6.89 4.17 0.47
N CYS A 208 7.05 3.45 -0.65
CA CYS A 208 6.74 2.02 -0.74
C CYS A 208 7.63 1.17 0.19
N VAL A 209 8.93 1.47 0.26
CA VAL A 209 9.87 0.76 1.15
C VAL A 209 9.50 0.96 2.62
N PHE A 210 9.29 2.21 3.05
CA PHE A 210 8.89 2.49 4.44
C PHE A 210 7.50 1.96 4.78
N ALA A 211 6.59 1.88 3.81
CA ALA A 211 5.26 1.30 3.98
C ALA A 211 5.27 -0.23 4.13
N HIS A 212 6.40 -0.91 3.82
CA HIS A 212 6.50 -2.35 3.96
C HIS A 212 6.24 -2.79 5.42
N PRO A 213 5.33 -3.75 5.69
CA PRO A 213 4.87 -4.07 7.05
C PRO A 213 6.00 -4.38 8.04
N ALA A 214 7.06 -5.06 7.60
CA ALA A 214 8.21 -5.38 8.44
C ALA A 214 9.02 -4.15 8.86
N ILE A 215 9.17 -3.17 7.96
CA ILE A 215 9.90 -1.93 8.22
C ILE A 215 9.04 -1.00 9.06
N ARG A 216 7.77 -0.85 8.68
CA ARG A 216 6.79 -0.03 9.42
C ARG A 216 6.64 -0.45 10.88
N HIS A 217 6.65 -1.76 11.15
CA HIS A 217 6.55 -2.25 12.53
C HIS A 217 7.81 -1.96 13.35
N ARG A 218 9.00 -1.96 12.73
CA ARG A 218 10.27 -1.68 13.42
C ARG A 218 10.54 -0.19 13.59
N PHE A 219 10.18 0.61 12.59
CA PHE A 219 10.49 2.05 12.51
C PHE A 219 9.21 2.86 12.30
N HIS A 220 8.24 2.70 13.21
CA HIS A 220 6.92 3.33 13.07
C HIS A 220 7.01 4.86 12.96
N ASN A 221 7.78 5.51 13.83
CA ASN A 221 7.94 6.97 13.84
C ASN A 221 8.59 7.49 12.54
N SER A 222 9.62 6.80 12.06
CA SER A 222 10.27 7.15 10.79
C SER A 222 9.33 6.95 9.61
N PHE A 223 8.50 5.89 9.62
CA PHE A 223 7.47 5.69 8.61
C PHE A 223 6.47 6.85 8.60
N GLU A 224 5.96 7.27 9.76
CA GLU A 224 4.98 8.36 9.83
C GLU A 224 5.57 9.68 9.33
N PHE A 225 6.80 10.01 9.75
CA PHE A 225 7.48 11.22 9.31
C PHE A 225 7.73 11.20 7.80
N THR A 226 8.35 10.13 7.29
CA THR A 226 8.63 9.97 5.86
C THR A 226 7.35 10.00 5.05
N HIS A 227 6.29 9.28 5.45
CA HIS A 227 5.05 9.23 4.68
C HIS A 227 4.35 10.59 4.62
N ARG A 228 4.36 11.37 5.72
CA ARG A 228 3.81 12.74 5.72
C ARG A 228 4.65 13.68 4.87
N PHE A 229 5.96 13.74 5.11
CA PHE A 229 6.86 14.65 4.41
C PHE A 229 6.97 14.32 2.91
N ALA A 230 7.24 13.06 2.58
CA ALA A 230 7.30 12.59 1.20
C ALA A 230 5.97 12.76 0.49
N GLY A 231 4.83 12.58 1.18
CA GLY A 231 3.51 12.86 0.64
C GLY A 231 3.38 14.32 0.17
N TRP A 232 3.69 15.29 1.03
CA TRP A 232 3.64 16.71 0.67
C TRP A 232 4.65 17.08 -0.43
N CYS A 233 5.89 16.59 -0.32
CA CYS A 233 6.91 16.81 -1.34
C CYS A 233 6.48 16.25 -2.71
N SER A 234 5.88 15.05 -2.72
CA SER A 234 5.41 14.42 -3.96
C SER A 234 4.33 15.24 -4.67
N ILE A 235 3.43 15.89 -3.92
CA ILE A 235 2.41 16.77 -4.49
C ILE A 235 3.06 17.97 -5.19
N VAL A 236 4.01 18.64 -4.52
CA VAL A 236 4.70 19.80 -5.09
C VAL A 236 5.48 19.40 -6.34
N VAL A 237 6.26 18.33 -6.25
CA VAL A 237 7.06 17.82 -7.38
C VAL A 237 6.15 17.39 -8.53
N PHE A 238 5.02 16.72 -8.25
CA PHE A 238 4.04 16.33 -9.27
C PHE A 238 3.43 17.53 -10.00
N TRP A 239 3.10 18.63 -9.30
CA TRP A 239 2.59 19.84 -9.95
C TRP A 239 3.65 20.49 -10.85
N VAL A 240 4.90 20.56 -10.39
CA VAL A 240 6.01 21.06 -11.20
C VAL A 240 6.18 20.19 -12.45
N ASP A 241 6.19 18.87 -12.28
CA ASP A 241 6.33 17.91 -13.37
C ASP A 241 5.18 18.03 -14.39
N LEU A 242 3.94 18.17 -13.91
CA LEU A 242 2.77 18.40 -14.74
C LEU A 242 2.89 19.69 -15.57
N VAL A 243 3.33 20.79 -14.96
CA VAL A 243 3.52 22.08 -15.64
C VAL A 243 4.65 21.99 -16.66
N LEU A 244 5.75 21.30 -16.34
CA LEU A 244 6.85 21.12 -17.27
C LEU A 244 6.42 20.28 -18.48
N ILE A 245 5.71 19.17 -18.27
CA ILE A 245 5.18 18.35 -19.36
C ILE A 245 4.19 19.17 -20.21
N ALA A 246 3.29 19.92 -19.58
CA ALA A 246 2.36 20.83 -20.26
C ALA A 246 3.07 21.84 -21.15
N ASP A 247 4.16 22.43 -20.65
CA ASP A 247 4.95 23.41 -21.40
C ASP A 247 5.68 22.77 -22.58
N THR A 248 6.25 21.56 -22.41
CA THR A 248 6.88 20.83 -23.53
C THR A 248 5.88 20.53 -24.65
N VAL A 249 4.68 20.06 -24.32
CA VAL A 249 3.62 19.79 -25.29
C VAL A 249 3.15 21.08 -25.99
N ARG A 250 3.05 22.19 -25.25
CA ARG A 250 2.70 23.51 -25.78
C ARG A 250 3.72 24.00 -26.82
N LEU A 251 5.01 23.89 -26.50
CA LEU A 251 6.11 24.33 -27.37
C LEU A 251 6.21 23.52 -28.67
N GLN A 252 5.74 22.27 -28.68
CA GLN A 252 5.73 21.43 -29.88
C GLN A 252 4.54 21.71 -30.81
N ASN A 253 3.38 22.02 -30.25
CA ASN A 253 2.13 22.07 -31.02
C ASN A 253 1.76 23.46 -31.55
N THR A 254 2.48 24.54 -31.19
CA THR A 254 2.09 25.90 -31.60
C THR A 254 3.26 26.79 -32.01
N THR A 255 3.15 27.38 -33.20
CA THR A 255 4.07 28.43 -33.72
C THR A 255 3.83 29.79 -33.06
N THR A 256 2.67 29.99 -32.41
CA THR A 256 2.32 31.17 -31.60
C THR A 256 1.93 30.71 -30.19
N PRO A 257 2.71 31.04 -29.15
CA PRO A 257 2.50 30.49 -27.81
C PRO A 257 1.20 31.01 -27.18
N GLU A 258 0.20 30.12 -27.00
CA GLU A 258 -0.93 30.39 -26.10
C GLU A 258 -0.42 30.56 -24.65
N PRO A 259 -1.10 31.36 -23.81
CA PRO A 259 -0.72 31.53 -22.41
C PRO A 259 -0.81 30.19 -21.66
N LEU A 260 0.19 29.93 -20.82
CA LEU A 260 0.41 28.67 -20.10
C LEU A 260 -0.82 28.18 -19.31
N GLY A 261 -1.66 29.10 -18.83
CA GLY A 261 -2.91 28.77 -18.15
C GLY A 261 -3.94 28.05 -19.03
N ILE A 262 -4.05 28.42 -20.32
CA ILE A 262 -5.00 27.76 -21.25
C ILE A 262 -4.50 26.37 -21.63
N ALA A 263 -3.18 26.21 -21.78
CA ALA A 263 -2.56 24.90 -22.03
C ALA A 263 -2.80 23.95 -20.85
N LEU A 264 -2.59 24.40 -19.60
CA LEU A 264 -2.83 23.61 -18.38
C LEU A 264 -4.27 23.10 -18.27
N VAL A 265 -5.25 23.95 -18.58
CA VAL A 265 -6.69 23.60 -18.55
C VAL A 265 -7.04 22.57 -19.63
N LYS A 266 -6.27 22.48 -20.73
CA LYS A 266 -6.46 21.49 -21.79
C LYS A 266 -5.86 20.12 -21.45
N LEU A 267 -4.97 19.98 -20.45
CA LEU A 267 -4.44 18.66 -20.09
C LEU A 267 -5.52 17.79 -19.41
N PRO A 268 -5.60 16.49 -19.76
CA PRO A 268 -6.55 15.57 -19.16
C PRO A 268 -6.34 15.40 -17.65
N ALA A 269 -5.13 15.68 -17.15
CA ALA A 269 -4.81 15.69 -15.72
C ALA A 269 -5.56 16.76 -14.91
N PHE A 270 -5.96 17.88 -15.54
CA PHE A 270 -6.65 18.98 -14.84
C PHE A 270 -8.16 18.74 -14.70
N TRP A 271 -8.83 18.18 -15.71
CA TRP A 271 -10.30 17.95 -15.68
C TRP A 271 -10.73 16.49 -15.52
N GLY A 272 -9.82 15.52 -15.61
CA GLY A 272 -10.18 14.09 -15.59
C GLY A 272 -11.17 13.70 -16.69
N ARG A 273 -11.28 14.52 -17.76
CA ARG A 273 -12.16 14.26 -18.90
C ARG A 273 -11.31 13.70 -20.02
N SER A 274 -11.40 12.38 -20.22
CA SER A 274 -10.96 11.70 -21.43
C SER A 274 -11.70 12.29 -22.62
N ASN A 275 -11.10 13.27 -23.28
CA ASN A 275 -11.45 13.60 -24.65
C ASN A 275 -10.17 13.43 -25.46
N TYR A 276 -10.11 12.28 -26.14
CA TYR A 276 -9.32 12.10 -27.34
C TYR A 276 -9.67 13.18 -28.38
N PHE A 277 -8.76 13.37 -29.35
CA PHE A 277 -8.77 14.29 -30.50
C PHE A 277 -8.14 15.66 -30.20
N PHE A 278 -7.05 16.11 -30.85
CA PHE A 278 -6.36 15.73 -32.09
C PHE A 278 -4.84 15.72 -31.88
#